data_AF-A0A242DAW4-F1
#
_entry.id   AF-A0A242DAW4-F1
#
_cell.length_a   1.000
_cell.length_b   1.000
_cell.length_c   1.000
_cell.angle_alpha   90.00
_cell.angle_beta   90.00
_cell.angle_gamma   90.00
#
_symmetry.space_group_name_H-M   'P 1'
#
loop_
_entity.id
_entity.type
_entity.pdbx_description
1 polymer ?
#
loop_
_entity_poly.entity_id
_entity_poly.type
_entity_poly.pdbx_seq_one_letter_code
_entity_poly.pdbx_strand_id
1 'polypeptide(L)'
;MFNRFVQTFPKTNFSFAFIGFHKYVSLKKQEGLTAYGISGNMLYALSKQKSYKYNLYQCKEISGKKKLNGIRLALVFDAEIVNINLGFADGNLVLAALKQAGKK
;
A
#
# COMPACT_ATOMS: atom_id res chain seq x y z
N MET A 1 13.31 -2.61 8.28
CA MET A 1 12.12 -1.81 7.91
C MET A 1 10.84 -2.59 8.09
N PHE A 2 10.72 -3.77 7.46
CA PHE A 2 9.57 -4.66 7.64
C PHE A 2 9.33 -5.06 9.11
N ASN A 3 10.37 -5.40 9.87
CA ASN A 3 10.22 -5.69 11.31
C ASN A 3 9.63 -4.51 12.10
N ARG A 4 10.00 -3.27 11.77
CA ARG A 4 9.39 -2.07 12.39
C ARG A 4 7.92 -1.90 11.96
N PHE A 5 7.58 -2.26 10.73
CA PHE A 5 6.19 -2.25 10.25
C PHE A 5 5.32 -3.24 11.04
N VAL A 6 5.79 -4.48 11.21
CA VAL A 6 5.10 -5.51 12.01
C VAL A 6 4.98 -5.09 13.48
N GLN A 7 6.05 -4.51 14.06
CA GLN A 7 6.02 -3.98 15.43
C GLN A 7 5.07 -2.79 15.61
N THR A 8 4.86 -1.99 14.58
CA THR A 8 3.94 -0.85 14.62
C THR A 8 2.48 -1.31 14.59
N PHE A 9 2.20 -2.40 13.88
CA PHE A 9 0.84 -2.95 13.72
C PHE A 9 0.74 -4.37 14.27
N PRO A 10 1.08 -4.61 15.55
CA PRO A 10 1.30 -5.96 16.08
C PRO A 10 0.02 -6.80 16.19
N LYS A 11 -1.16 -6.16 16.15
CA LYS A 11 -2.48 -6.81 16.24
C LYS A 11 -3.21 -6.89 14.90
N THR A 12 -2.58 -6.48 13.79
CA THR A 12 -3.24 -6.45 12.48
C THR A 12 -2.93 -7.72 11.70
N ASN A 13 -3.98 -8.49 11.36
CA ASN A 13 -3.87 -9.59 10.42
C ASN A 13 -3.88 -9.04 9.00
N PHE A 14 -2.68 -8.83 8.45
CA PHE A 14 -2.51 -8.47 7.06
C PHE A 14 -2.82 -9.67 6.17
N SER A 15 -3.66 -9.47 5.15
CA SER A 15 -3.78 -10.42 4.04
C SER A 15 -2.47 -10.47 3.26
N PHE A 16 -1.72 -9.37 3.22
CA PHE A 16 -0.40 -9.28 2.61
C PHE A 16 0.35 -8.05 3.08
N ALA A 17 1.66 -8.16 3.23
CA ALA A 17 2.53 -7.03 3.52
C ALA A 17 3.82 -7.11 2.68
N PHE A 18 4.28 -5.98 2.18
CA PHE A 18 5.42 -5.89 1.26
C PHE A 18 6.15 -4.55 1.37
N ILE A 19 7.34 -4.47 0.80
CA ILE A 19 8.08 -3.21 0.66
C ILE A 19 7.97 -2.76 -0.80
N GLY A 20 7.60 -1.50 -1.03
CA GLY A 20 7.54 -0.89 -2.35
C GLY A 20 8.15 0.50 -2.35
N PHE A 21 8.60 0.94 -3.54
CA PHE A 21 9.03 2.32 -3.72
C PHE A 21 7.80 3.20 -4.00
N HIS A 22 7.47 4.11 -3.08
CA HIS A 22 6.33 5.02 -3.20
C HIS A 22 6.71 6.22 -4.07
N LYS A 23 5.92 6.52 -5.09
CA LYS A 23 5.91 7.84 -5.76
C LYS A 23 4.48 8.39 -5.82
N TYR A 24 4.17 9.37 -4.98
CA TYR A 24 2.88 10.06 -5.00
C TYR A 24 2.80 10.89 -6.28
N VAL A 25 1.76 10.66 -7.10
CA VAL A 25 1.59 11.37 -8.37
C VAL A 25 0.97 12.77 -8.14
N SER A 26 0.15 12.95 -7.11
CA SER A 26 -0.56 14.22 -6.81
C SER A 26 0.04 15.02 -5.64
N LEU A 27 0.51 14.34 -4.59
CA LEU A 27 0.97 14.99 -3.36
C LEU A 27 2.50 15.03 -3.28
N LYS A 28 3.06 16.17 -3.71
CA LYS A 28 4.40 16.67 -3.37
C LYS A 28 5.56 15.66 -3.50
N LYS A 29 6.07 15.35 -4.70
CA LYS A 29 7.43 14.80 -5.01
C LYS A 29 8.13 13.95 -3.90
N GLN A 30 7.39 13.16 -3.13
CA GLN A 30 7.88 12.44 -1.97
C GLN A 30 8.06 11.01 -2.43
N GLU A 31 9.31 10.72 -2.77
CA GLU A 31 9.76 9.41 -3.19
C GLU A 31 10.48 8.73 -2.01
N GLY A 32 10.15 7.47 -1.76
CA GLY A 32 10.77 6.75 -0.67
C GLY A 32 10.34 5.31 -0.53
N LEU A 33 11.25 4.49 0.01
CA LEU A 33 10.96 3.12 0.39
C LEU A 33 9.87 3.12 1.46
N THR A 34 8.76 2.43 1.19
CA THR A 34 7.57 2.36 2.05
C THR A 34 7.17 0.89 2.23
N ALA A 35 6.94 0.49 3.47
CA ALA A 35 6.36 -0.81 3.79
C ALA A 35 4.84 -0.65 3.79
N TYR A 36 4.15 -1.57 3.14
CA TYR A 36 2.70 -1.58 3.04
C TYR A 36 2.14 -2.86 3.63
N GLY A 37 0.91 -2.76 4.16
CA GLY A 37 0.08 -3.90 4.52
C GLY A 37 -1.34 -3.68 4.04
N ILE A 38 -1.97 -4.74 3.57
CA ILE A 38 -3.37 -4.73 3.11
C ILE A 38 -4.17 -5.61 4.08
N SER A 39 -5.29 -5.10 4.56
CA SER A 39 -6.26 -5.86 5.37
C SER A 39 -7.68 -5.41 5.00
N GLY A 40 -8.41 -6.25 4.27
CA GLY A 40 -9.68 -5.85 3.64
C GLY A 40 -9.49 -4.61 2.77
N ASN A 41 -10.29 -3.57 3.01
CA ASN A 41 -10.20 -2.29 2.30
C ASN A 41 -9.28 -1.26 2.98
N MET A 42 -8.46 -1.70 3.93
CA MET A 42 -7.49 -0.83 4.60
C MET A 42 -6.08 -1.03 4.01
N LEU A 43 -5.46 0.08 3.63
CA LEU A 43 -4.04 0.12 3.27
C LEU A 43 -3.25 0.82 4.39
N TYR A 44 -2.30 0.09 4.95
CA TYR A 44 -1.36 0.54 5.96
C TYR A 44 -0.05 0.88 5.26
N ALA A 45 0.54 2.05 5.53
CA ALA A 45 1.82 2.46 4.94
C ALA A 45 2.77 3.05 5.99
N LEU A 46 4.04 2.63 5.93
CA LEU A 46 5.14 3.12 6.76
C LEU A 46 6.35 3.50 5.88
N SER A 47 6.68 4.79 5.80
CA SER A 47 7.83 5.29 5.03
C SER A 47 9.04 5.61 5.91
N LYS A 48 10.24 5.60 5.32
CA LYS A 48 11.51 5.94 5.99
C LYS A 48 11.80 7.45 6.07
N GLN A 49 11.10 8.30 5.31
CA GLN A 49 11.38 9.75 5.30
C GLN A 49 11.03 10.44 6.64
N LYS A 50 11.68 11.59 6.91
CA LYS A 50 11.87 12.33 8.20
C LYS A 50 10.65 12.61 9.10
N SER A 51 9.46 12.14 8.76
CA SER A 51 8.38 12.01 9.72
C SER A 51 7.76 10.63 9.49
N TYR A 52 7.89 9.74 10.48
CA TYR A 52 7.19 8.46 10.54
C TYR A 52 5.68 8.73 10.58
N LYS A 53 5.09 9.13 9.46
CA LYS A 53 3.65 9.33 9.32
C LYS A 53 3.07 7.98 8.92
N TYR A 54 2.46 7.35 9.91
CA TYR A 54 1.58 6.21 9.72
C TYR A 54 0.39 6.70 8.90
N ASN A 55 0.32 6.28 7.65
CA ASN A 55 -0.85 6.59 6.84
C ASN A 55 -1.72 5.34 6.80
N LEU A 56 -2.90 5.47 7.40
CA LEU A 56 -3.97 4.50 7.35
C LEU A 56 -5.00 5.00 6.36
N TYR A 57 -5.17 4.29 5.26
CA TYR A 57 -6.16 4.63 4.25
C TYR A 57 -7.31 3.64 4.34
N GLN A 58 -8.45 4.08 4.89
CA GLN A 58 -9.71 3.35 4.77
C GLN A 58 -10.32 3.68 3.42
N CYS A 59 -10.22 2.73 2.49
CA CYS A 59 -10.74 2.89 1.14
C CYS A 59 -12.13 2.26 1.06
N LYS A 60 -12.95 2.73 0.13
CA LYS A 60 -14.15 1.98 -0.32
C LYS A 60 -13.74 0.74 -1.09
N GLU A 61 -12.73 0.90 -1.94
CA GLU A 61 -12.18 -0.15 -2.78
C GLU A 61 -10.67 0.07 -2.94
N ILE A 62 -9.92 -1.02 -2.97
CA ILE A 62 -8.53 -1.04 -3.38
C ILE A 62 -8.42 -1.95 -4.60
N SER A 63 -8.00 -1.41 -5.75
CA SER A 63 -7.76 -2.17 -6.96
C SER A 63 -6.32 -2.01 -7.45
N GLY A 64 -5.83 -3.01 -8.19
CA GLY A 64 -4.45 -3.09 -8.65
C GLY A 64 -4.36 -3.32 -10.15
N LYS A 65 -3.40 -2.67 -10.80
CA LYS A 65 -3.04 -2.92 -12.20
C LYS A 65 -1.55 -3.16 -12.32
N LYS A 66 -1.17 -4.36 -12.75
CA LYS A 66 0.22 -4.76 -12.97
C LYS A 66 0.91 -3.80 -13.95
N LYS A 67 2.18 -3.51 -13.69
CA LYS A 67 3.09 -2.74 -14.53
C LYS A 67 4.36 -3.55 -14.79
N LEU A 68 5.15 -3.14 -15.79
CA LEU A 68 6.40 -3.83 -16.16
C LEU A 68 7.34 -3.99 -14.95
N ASN A 69 7.49 -2.94 -14.14
CA ASN A 69 8.39 -2.89 -12.98
C ASN A 69 7.63 -2.69 -11.66
N GLY A 70 6.44 -3.27 -11.51
CA GLY A 70 5.69 -3.17 -10.27
C GLY A 70 4.17 -3.28 -10.43
N ILE A 71 3.44 -2.52 -9.61
CA ILE A 71 1.99 -2.44 -9.68
C ILE A 71 1.53 -1.01 -9.39
N ARG A 72 0.46 -0.55 -10.06
CA ARG A 72 -0.26 0.67 -9.67
C ARG A 72 -1.49 0.27 -8.87
N LEU A 73 -1.64 0.83 -7.67
CA LEU A 73 -2.86 0.74 -6.88
C LEU A 73 -3.73 1.97 -7.15
N ALA A 74 -5.04 1.75 -7.23
CA ALA A 74 -6.05 2.78 -7.13
C ALA A 74 -6.75 2.62 -5.78
N LEU A 75 -6.71 3.69 -4.98
CA LEU A 75 -7.41 3.80 -3.70
C LEU A 75 -8.64 4.65 -3.91
N VAL A 76 -9.82 4.06 -3.79
CA VAL A 76 -11.09 4.76 -3.97
C VAL A 76 -11.58 5.26 -2.63
N PHE A 77 -11.73 6.58 -2.50
CA PHE A 77 -12.38 7.25 -1.36
C PHE A 77 -13.72 7.86 -1.80
N ASP A 78 -14.50 8.37 -0.85
CA ASP A 78 -15.75 9.08 -1.17
C ASP A 78 -15.56 10.27 -2.13
N ALA A 79 -14.52 11.06 -1.89
CA ALA A 79 -14.31 12.33 -2.58
C ALA A 79 -13.30 12.25 -3.73
N GLU A 80 -12.45 11.21 -3.77
CA GLU A 80 -11.35 11.14 -4.72
C GLU A 80 -10.83 9.72 -4.97
N ILE A 81 -10.06 9.56 -6.04
CA ILE A 81 -9.28 8.35 -6.33
C ILE A 81 -7.80 8.69 -6.29
N VAL A 82 -7.08 8.11 -5.33
CA VAL A 82 -5.63 8.28 -5.20
C VAL A 82 -4.91 7.12 -5.87
N ASN A 83 -3.99 7.43 -6.78
CA ASN A 83 -3.17 6.43 -7.45
C ASN A 83 -1.78 6.34 -6.84
N ILE A 84 -1.37 5.14 -6.43
CA ILE A 84 -0.04 4.87 -5.90
C ILE A 84 0.71 3.96 -6.87
N ASN A 85 1.90 4.36 -7.30
CA ASN A 85 2.80 3.47 -8.03
C ASN A 85 3.72 2.78 -7.02
N LEU A 86 3.68 1.45 -7.01
CA LEU A 86 4.54 0.59 -6.20
C LEU A 86 5.58 -0.03 -7.11
N GLY A 87 6.68 0.69 -7.29
CA GLY A 87 7.84 0.18 -8.02
C GLY A 87 8.44 -1.02 -7.30
N PHE A 88 8.92 -2.00 -8.07
CA PHE A 88 9.63 -3.21 -7.63
C PHE A 88 8.82 -4.21 -6.80
N ALA A 89 7.55 -3.92 -6.48
CA ALA A 89 6.66 -4.90 -5.87
C ALA A 89 6.24 -5.96 -6.89
N ASP A 90 6.19 -7.23 -6.49
CA ASP A 90 5.66 -8.29 -7.36
C ASP A 90 4.16 -8.09 -7.58
N GLY A 91 3.81 -7.61 -8.78
CA GLY A 91 2.43 -7.31 -9.13
C GLY A 91 1.49 -8.52 -9.10
N ASN A 92 2.00 -9.74 -9.33
CA ASN A 92 1.16 -10.95 -9.25
C ASN A 92 0.78 -11.24 -7.79
N LEU A 93 1.75 -11.15 -6.87
CA LEU A 93 1.52 -11.36 -5.44
C LEU A 93 0.56 -10.30 -4.87
N VAL A 94 0.76 -9.03 -5.24
CA VAL A 94 -0.12 -7.95 -4.78
C VAL A 94 -1.55 -8.12 -5.33
N LEU A 95 -1.73 -8.54 -6.59
CA LEU A 95 -3.06 -8.82 -7.13
C LEU A 95 -3.76 -9.99 -6.43
N ALA A 96 -3.02 -11.07 -6.14
CA ALA A 96 -3.56 -12.20 -5.39
C ALA A 96 -4.02 -11.78 -3.99
N ALA A 97 -3.22 -10.95 -3.32
CA ALA A 97 -3.54 -10.38 -2.02
C ALA A 97 -4.80 -9.51 -2.04
N LEU A 98 -4.95 -8.63 -3.03
CA LEU A 98 -6.15 -7.80 -3.19
C LEU A 98 -7.40 -8.66 -3.39
N LYS A 99 -7.31 -9.70 -4.22
CA LYS A 99 -8.39 -10.66 -4.45
C LYS A 99 -8.76 -11.44 -3.18
N GLN A 100 -7.78 -11.75 -2.33
CA GLN A 100 -8.04 -12.41 -1.04
C GLN A 100 -8.65 -11.45 -0.02
N ALA A 101 -8.21 -10.20 0.00
CA ALA A 101 -8.70 -9.17 0.92
C ALA A 101 -10.16 -8.79 0.66
N GLY A 102 -10.58 -8.69 -0.61
CA GLY A 102 -11.97 -8.35 -0.98
C GLY A 102 -12.99 -9.50 -0.89
N LYS A 103 -12.55 -10.71 -0.49
CA LYS A 103 -13.43 -11.89 -0.28
C LYS A 103 -13.87 -12.07 1.17
N LYS A 104 -13.49 -11.16 2.07
CA LYS A 104 -13.92 -11.13 3.47
C LYS A 104 -14.96 -10.03 3.66
#